data_AF-A0A7W1F320-F1
#
_entry.id   AF-A0A7W1F320-F1
#
_cell.length_a   1.000
_cell.length_b   1.000
_cell.length_c   1.000
_cell.angle_alpha   90.00
_cell.angle_beta   90.00
_cell.angle_gamma   90.00
#
_symmetry.space_group_name_H-M   'P 1'
#
loop_
_entity.id
_entity.type
_entity.pdbx_description
1 polymer ?
#
loop_
_entity_poly.entity_id
_entity_poly.type
_entity_poly.pdbx_seq_one_letter_code
_entity_poly.pdbx_strand_id
1 'polypeptide(L)'
;MGDPRFLAIVAMAWSCVLPLAAVELLPRFTAARTGDLLTWELRGVDPAWLTFDVGATPSLVIDGPVGGGRRRACYLDQDHQRNPDGLDPELVAIGERVLRVRHVARVAGSHRWRLCDPAGTTLLAGEFTVVDGAGPPGPIGQSPHNPRLLAFSDGTPFIPIGPNIAWTKGPDRLKLFDRFFTALAAAGGTHTRMWLASWCGQFESAEPDRYRLDQAWLADGALALARARGLKVTVVIDNHHDFHEGLMVPYGATIADRLRVFMAPTPGAQYLRKLRYLLARWGADDTVMAWELFNELDLACPVRETALPWVAGATAAFARLDLDHRLCTVSWAGNDWDRCAAAGSQGLAQVHRYVLEWAHSDEATKATTRDGVGLLIGSARRADEIGRPFLFGEVGYQGTEAVNQGNDLDSDGLLLRQQAWAGFLVGSCGSGMGWWWDVYIDSLGLWSQYRPLATAVGLIDWRDRELSPLPAAERGTLRVLGWQGPGQALLWPQATSDTWYASLMEGRGRPQFPRPVKITLIGMRANARFAVQRLDMVDNALVPLADAHSDGNGRLPLEVPGDCGDYALILKAR
;
A
#
# COMPACT_ATOMS: atom_id res chain seq x y z
N MET A 1 35.03 -35.41 -85.38
CA MET A 1 35.73 -34.22 -84.83
C MET A 1 34.69 -33.50 -83.99
N GLY A 2 34.54 -33.77 -82.68
CA GLY A 2 35.37 -33.28 -81.56
C GLY A 2 34.90 -31.85 -81.20
N ASP A 3 34.46 -31.44 -80.01
CA ASP A 3 34.52 -31.88 -78.60
C ASP A 3 33.40 -31.09 -77.84
N PRO A 4 32.61 -31.67 -76.92
CA PRO A 4 31.62 -30.93 -76.13
C PRO A 4 32.19 -30.49 -74.78
N ARG A 5 32.02 -29.22 -74.36
CA ARG A 5 32.34 -28.84 -72.98
C ARG A 5 31.65 -27.55 -72.47
N PHE A 6 31.08 -27.73 -71.27
CA PHE A 6 30.67 -26.76 -70.24
C PHE A 6 29.30 -26.09 -70.27
N LEU A 7 28.38 -26.73 -69.52
CA LEU A 7 27.32 -26.11 -68.73
C LEU A 7 27.87 -24.97 -67.86
N ALA A 8 27.18 -23.83 -67.87
CA ALA A 8 27.17 -22.90 -66.75
C ALA A 8 25.71 -22.53 -66.44
N ILE A 9 25.15 -23.22 -65.45
CA ILE A 9 23.88 -22.85 -64.81
C ILE A 9 24.19 -21.65 -63.92
N VAL A 10 23.73 -20.46 -64.32
CA VAL A 10 23.70 -19.29 -63.43
C VAL A 10 22.45 -19.44 -62.57
N ALA A 11 22.62 -20.06 -61.40
CA ALA A 11 21.63 -20.01 -60.34
C ALA A 11 21.72 -18.63 -59.67
N MET A 12 20.87 -17.69 -60.09
CA MET A 12 20.62 -16.46 -59.34
C MET A 12 19.82 -16.82 -58.09
N ALA A 13 20.52 -17.01 -56.98
CA ALA A 13 19.89 -17.08 -55.66
C ALA A 13 19.35 -15.66 -55.33
N TRP A 14 18.06 -15.45 -55.54
CA TRP A 14 17.37 -14.35 -54.90
C TRP A 14 17.21 -14.73 -53.43
N SER A 15 18.15 -14.27 -52.60
CA SER A 15 17.88 -14.19 -51.16
C SER A 15 16.75 -13.18 -50.99
N CYS A 16 15.52 -13.67 -50.90
CA CYS A 16 14.42 -12.94 -50.28
C CYS A 16 14.84 -12.67 -48.83
N VAL A 17 15.56 -11.56 -48.61
CA VAL A 17 15.53 -10.88 -47.33
C VAL A 17 14.10 -10.34 -47.24
N LEU A 18 13.19 -11.14 -46.68
CA LEU A 18 11.96 -10.60 -46.14
C LEU A 18 12.39 -9.43 -45.25
N PRO A 19 11.89 -8.20 -45.48
CA PRO A 19 12.21 -7.12 -44.58
C PRO A 19 11.76 -7.59 -43.19
N LEU A 20 12.70 -7.65 -42.23
CA LEU A 20 12.30 -7.70 -40.83
C LEU A 20 11.28 -6.57 -40.69
N ALA A 21 10.05 -6.90 -40.29
CA ALA A 21 9.06 -5.88 -39.99
C ALA A 21 9.75 -4.88 -39.04
N ALA A 22 9.76 -3.60 -39.41
CA ALA A 22 10.39 -2.60 -38.58
C ALA A 22 9.70 -2.62 -37.22
N VAL A 23 10.47 -2.81 -36.14
CA VAL A 23 9.92 -2.72 -34.78
C VAL A 23 9.23 -1.36 -34.65
N GLU A 24 8.03 -1.33 -34.07
CA GLU A 24 7.28 -0.12 -33.80
C GLU A 24 7.10 0.07 -32.29
N LEU A 25 7.15 1.32 -31.82
CA LEU A 25 6.84 1.71 -30.44
C LEU A 25 5.61 2.62 -30.44
N LEU A 26 4.46 2.07 -30.04
CA LEU A 26 3.16 2.74 -30.11
C LEU A 26 2.75 3.28 -28.72
N PRO A 27 2.60 4.60 -28.55
CA PRO A 27 2.10 5.17 -27.30
C PRO A 27 0.63 4.77 -27.08
N ARG A 28 0.30 4.33 -25.86
CA ARG A 28 -1.08 4.04 -25.41
C ARG A 28 -1.70 5.23 -24.66
N PHE A 29 -1.22 6.43 -24.96
CA PHE A 29 -1.66 7.71 -24.39
C PHE A 29 -1.67 8.78 -25.48
N THR A 30 -2.52 9.78 -25.33
CA THR A 30 -2.64 10.91 -26.28
C THR A 30 -1.95 12.18 -25.78
N ALA A 31 -1.74 12.29 -24.47
CA ALA A 31 -1.01 13.36 -23.81
C ALA A 31 -0.24 12.79 -22.62
N ALA A 32 0.82 13.47 -22.20
CA ALA A 32 1.62 13.09 -21.04
C ALA A 32 1.67 14.25 -20.04
N ARG A 33 1.30 13.98 -18.79
CA ARG A 33 1.47 14.89 -17.66
C ARG A 33 2.42 14.32 -16.62
N THR A 34 3.01 15.16 -15.79
CA THR A 34 3.80 14.69 -14.65
C THR A 34 2.93 13.82 -13.74
N GLY A 35 3.41 12.62 -13.40
CA GLY A 35 2.68 11.65 -12.59
C GLY A 35 1.79 10.67 -13.37
N ASP A 36 1.58 10.88 -14.69
CA ASP A 36 0.83 9.92 -15.51
C ASP A 36 1.65 8.63 -15.71
N LEU A 37 0.98 7.48 -15.61
CA LEU A 37 1.55 6.19 -15.99
C LEU A 37 1.49 6.05 -17.53
N LEU A 38 2.60 6.40 -18.19
CA LEU A 38 2.76 6.28 -19.62
C LEU A 38 3.06 4.82 -19.98
N THR A 39 2.31 4.28 -20.94
CA THR A 39 2.50 2.93 -21.46
C THR A 39 2.74 2.98 -22.96
N TRP A 40 3.73 2.22 -23.44
CA TRP A 40 3.93 1.95 -24.85
C TRP A 40 3.76 0.46 -25.12
N GLU A 41 3.27 0.14 -26.31
CA GLU A 41 3.17 -1.21 -26.88
C GLU A 41 4.19 -1.35 -28.00
N LEU A 42 4.87 -2.50 -28.05
CA LEU A 42 5.81 -2.81 -29.12
C LEU A 42 5.17 -3.76 -30.13
N ARG A 43 5.34 -3.49 -31.43
CA ARG A 43 4.89 -4.35 -32.54
C ARG A 43 6.04 -4.68 -33.49
N GLY A 44 5.86 -5.73 -34.29
CA GLY A 44 6.90 -6.20 -35.23
C GLY A 44 8.17 -6.68 -34.52
N VAL A 45 8.05 -7.16 -33.28
CA VAL A 45 9.19 -7.61 -32.46
C VAL A 45 9.67 -9.00 -32.89
N ASP A 46 10.94 -9.29 -32.63
CA ASP A 46 11.47 -10.65 -32.74
C ASP A 46 10.63 -11.59 -31.85
N PRO A 47 10.07 -12.70 -32.38
CA PRO A 47 9.32 -13.67 -31.59
C PRO A 47 10.07 -14.20 -30.37
N ALA A 48 11.42 -14.23 -30.39
CA ALA A 48 12.24 -14.62 -29.26
C ALA A 48 12.12 -13.66 -28.06
N TRP A 49 11.73 -12.41 -28.28
CA TRP A 49 11.50 -11.43 -27.22
C TRP A 49 10.13 -11.58 -26.54
N LEU A 50 9.19 -12.37 -27.10
CA LEU A 50 7.88 -12.63 -26.50
C LEU A 50 7.99 -13.66 -25.35
N THR A 51 8.71 -13.29 -24.30
CA THR A 51 9.06 -14.15 -23.16
C THR A 51 8.73 -13.49 -21.81
N PHE A 52 8.53 -14.31 -20.79
CA PHE A 52 8.37 -13.86 -19.40
C PHE A 52 9.70 -13.50 -18.73
N ASP A 53 10.84 -13.93 -19.30
CA ASP A 53 12.14 -13.48 -18.83
C ASP A 53 12.40 -12.04 -19.29
N VAL A 54 12.05 -11.10 -18.42
CA VAL A 54 12.25 -9.65 -18.63
C VAL A 54 13.69 -9.30 -19.05
N GLY A 55 14.69 -10.06 -18.58
CA GLY A 55 16.09 -9.83 -18.93
C GLY A 55 16.41 -10.08 -20.41
N ALA A 56 15.57 -10.86 -21.09
CA ALA A 56 15.67 -11.17 -22.52
C ALA A 56 14.74 -10.29 -23.38
N THR A 57 14.12 -9.27 -22.81
CA THR A 57 13.25 -8.33 -23.53
C THR A 57 13.97 -7.01 -23.84
N PRO A 58 13.54 -6.26 -24.86
CA PRO A 58 13.97 -4.88 -25.09
C PRO A 58 13.76 -3.97 -23.88
N SER A 59 14.41 -2.81 -23.89
CA SER A 59 14.23 -1.79 -22.86
C SER A 59 14.11 -0.39 -23.44
N LEU A 60 13.29 0.44 -22.81
CA LEU A 60 13.13 1.85 -23.14
C LEU A 60 13.99 2.68 -22.19
N VAL A 61 14.97 3.40 -22.73
CA VAL A 61 15.76 4.38 -21.98
C VAL A 61 15.14 5.75 -22.20
N ILE A 62 14.74 6.42 -21.12
CA ILE A 62 14.10 7.74 -21.16
C ILE A 62 14.97 8.75 -20.41
N ASP A 63 15.40 9.78 -21.12
CA ASP A 63 16.19 10.90 -20.62
C ASP A 63 15.27 12.13 -20.44
N GLY A 64 15.06 12.52 -19.19
CA GLY A 64 14.26 13.71 -18.85
C GLY A 64 15.03 15.02 -19.05
N PRO A 65 14.35 16.17 -18.95
CA PRO A 65 14.93 17.49 -19.24
C PRO A 65 16.07 17.89 -18.29
N VAL A 66 16.10 17.31 -17.09
CA VAL A 66 17.13 17.56 -16.06
C VAL A 66 18.23 16.49 -16.03
N GLY A 67 18.26 15.59 -17.02
CA GLY A 67 19.18 14.44 -17.07
C GLY A 67 18.75 13.26 -16.19
N GLY A 68 19.61 12.24 -16.08
CA GLY A 68 19.37 11.08 -15.21
C GLY A 68 18.54 9.94 -15.82
N GLY A 69 18.87 9.54 -17.05
CA GLY A 69 18.14 8.54 -17.84
C GLY A 69 17.68 7.30 -17.06
N ARG A 70 16.40 6.93 -17.23
CA ARG A 70 15.80 5.73 -16.63
C ARG A 70 15.66 4.65 -17.70
N ARG A 71 16.20 3.46 -17.44
CA ARG A 71 16.00 2.26 -18.29
C ARG A 71 14.83 1.46 -17.75
N ARG A 72 13.75 1.33 -18.51
CA ARG A 72 12.58 0.51 -18.19
C ARG A 72 12.57 -0.72 -19.08
N ALA A 73 12.50 -1.91 -18.49
CA ALA A 73 12.40 -3.14 -19.26
C ALA A 73 11.00 -3.32 -19.82
N CYS A 74 10.89 -3.97 -20.98
CA CYS A 74 9.61 -4.42 -21.48
C CYS A 74 9.14 -5.65 -20.69
N TYR A 75 7.85 -5.93 -20.76
CA TYR A 75 7.24 -7.13 -20.19
C TYR A 75 6.20 -7.70 -21.13
N LEU A 76 6.04 -9.02 -21.12
CA LEU A 76 5.01 -9.71 -21.88
C LEU A 76 3.63 -9.44 -21.30
N ASP A 77 2.69 -9.08 -22.15
CA ASP A 77 1.32 -8.77 -21.79
C ASP A 77 0.31 -9.32 -22.82
N GLN A 78 -0.94 -9.38 -22.42
CA GLN A 78 -2.07 -9.72 -23.28
C GLN A 78 -3.33 -9.05 -22.74
N ASP A 79 -4.09 -8.39 -23.62
CA ASP A 79 -5.36 -7.80 -23.22
C ASP A 79 -6.38 -8.90 -22.92
N HIS A 80 -7.28 -8.62 -21.98
CA HIS A 80 -8.38 -9.49 -21.61
C HIS A 80 -9.69 -8.69 -21.62
N GLN A 81 -10.81 -9.39 -21.73
CA GLN A 81 -12.14 -8.86 -21.46
C GLN A 81 -12.88 -9.81 -20.53
N ARG A 82 -13.98 -9.31 -19.96
CA ARG A 82 -14.97 -10.15 -19.30
C ARG A 82 -15.50 -11.19 -20.29
N ASN A 83 -15.64 -12.42 -19.82
CA ASN A 83 -16.28 -13.49 -20.56
C ASN A 83 -17.70 -13.06 -20.96
N PRO A 84 -18.02 -12.96 -22.27
CA PRO A 84 -19.33 -12.51 -22.73
C PRO A 84 -20.48 -13.41 -22.25
N ASP A 85 -20.20 -14.70 -22.04
CA ASP A 85 -21.19 -15.68 -21.58
C ASP A 85 -21.43 -15.59 -20.06
N GLY A 86 -20.63 -14.78 -19.34
CA GLY A 86 -20.71 -14.65 -17.88
C GLY A 86 -20.29 -15.91 -17.12
N LEU A 87 -19.66 -16.87 -17.81
CA LEU A 87 -19.18 -18.13 -17.27
C LEU A 87 -17.73 -18.04 -16.80
N ASP A 88 -17.27 -19.06 -16.09
CA ASP A 88 -15.86 -19.26 -15.82
C ASP A 88 -15.10 -19.73 -17.09
N PRO A 89 -13.85 -19.27 -17.31
CA PRO A 89 -13.15 -18.26 -16.51
C PRO A 89 -13.77 -16.86 -16.71
N GLU A 90 -13.79 -16.04 -15.66
CA GLU A 90 -14.34 -14.66 -15.68
C GLU A 90 -13.72 -13.79 -16.79
N LEU A 91 -12.44 -13.98 -17.09
CA LEU A 91 -11.68 -13.20 -18.06
C LEU A 91 -11.20 -14.10 -19.20
N VAL A 92 -11.36 -13.62 -20.43
CA VAL A 92 -10.87 -14.29 -21.64
C VAL A 92 -9.87 -13.38 -22.37
N ALA A 93 -8.80 -13.97 -22.88
CA ALA A 93 -7.77 -13.25 -23.61
C ALA A 93 -8.32 -12.71 -24.94
N ILE A 94 -7.85 -11.52 -25.34
CA ILE A 94 -8.13 -10.90 -26.63
C ILE A 94 -6.83 -10.51 -27.31
N GLY A 95 -6.78 -10.76 -28.61
CA GLY A 95 -5.63 -10.38 -29.42
C GLY A 95 -4.38 -11.22 -29.10
N GLU A 96 -3.29 -10.85 -29.73
CA GLU A 96 -2.00 -11.52 -29.56
C GLU A 96 -1.27 -11.02 -28.32
N ARG A 97 -0.30 -11.82 -27.87
CA ARG A 97 0.64 -11.38 -26.83
C ARG A 97 1.57 -10.32 -27.39
N VAL A 98 1.80 -9.27 -26.60
CA VAL A 98 2.62 -8.12 -26.98
C VAL A 98 3.61 -7.79 -25.88
N LEU A 99 4.66 -7.03 -26.22
CA LEU A 99 5.51 -6.42 -25.23
C LEU A 99 5.01 -5.01 -24.90
N ARG A 100 4.99 -4.67 -23.61
CA ARG A 100 4.71 -3.33 -23.14
C ARG A 100 5.83 -2.81 -22.26
N VAL A 101 5.95 -1.49 -22.19
CA VAL A 101 6.87 -0.81 -21.28
C VAL A 101 6.16 0.38 -20.64
N ARG A 102 6.44 0.60 -19.35
CA ARG A 102 5.79 1.63 -18.54
C ARG A 102 6.79 2.62 -17.94
N HIS A 103 6.40 3.88 -17.85
CA HIS A 103 7.18 4.95 -17.24
C HIS A 103 6.27 6.02 -16.65
N VAL A 104 6.68 6.62 -15.53
CA VAL A 104 6.09 7.86 -15.02
C VAL A 104 7.10 8.97 -15.17
N ALA A 105 6.75 9.97 -15.99
CA ALA A 105 7.53 11.20 -16.09
C ALA A 105 7.19 12.10 -14.89
N ARG A 106 8.20 12.61 -14.19
CA ARG A 106 8.03 13.39 -12.94
C ARG A 106 8.46 14.84 -13.07
N VAL A 107 8.89 15.25 -14.26
CA VAL A 107 9.36 16.60 -14.57
C VAL A 107 8.74 17.00 -15.90
N ALA A 108 8.11 18.17 -15.95
CA ALA A 108 7.58 18.74 -17.19
C ALA A 108 8.71 19.18 -18.13
N GLY A 109 8.44 19.15 -19.44
CA GLY A 109 9.38 19.51 -20.49
C GLY A 109 9.55 18.42 -21.54
N SER A 110 10.59 18.56 -22.37
CA SER A 110 10.92 17.60 -23.43
C SER A 110 11.68 16.40 -22.86
N HIS A 111 11.19 15.20 -23.17
CA HIS A 111 11.84 13.93 -22.85
C HIS A 111 12.30 13.24 -24.12
N ARG A 112 13.50 12.67 -24.10
CA ARG A 112 14.03 11.86 -25.20
C ARG A 112 13.99 10.40 -24.80
N TRP A 113 13.73 9.53 -25.76
CA TRP A 113 13.73 8.09 -25.52
C TRP A 113 14.48 7.32 -26.59
N ARG A 114 15.02 6.18 -26.19
CA ARG A 114 15.65 5.19 -27.06
C ARG A 114 15.14 3.82 -26.70
N LEU A 115 14.63 3.10 -27.68
CA LEU A 115 14.31 1.68 -27.55
C LEU A 115 15.58 0.89 -27.86
N CYS A 116 16.02 0.05 -26.93
CA CYS A 116 17.18 -0.80 -27.08
C CYS A 116 16.78 -2.27 -27.09
N ASP A 117 17.41 -3.07 -27.95
CA ASP A 117 17.30 -4.53 -27.91
C ASP A 117 17.95 -5.10 -26.62
N PRO A 118 17.83 -6.42 -26.34
CA PRO A 118 18.47 -7.04 -25.18
C PRO A 118 20.00 -6.95 -25.16
N ALA A 119 20.65 -6.80 -26.33
CA ALA A 119 22.10 -6.61 -26.44
C ALA A 119 22.53 -5.15 -26.18
N GLY A 120 21.57 -4.22 -26.06
CA GLY A 120 21.80 -2.80 -25.83
C GLY A 120 21.88 -1.95 -27.11
N THR A 121 21.68 -2.54 -28.28
CA THR A 121 21.65 -1.83 -29.57
C THR A 121 20.41 -0.97 -29.64
N THR A 122 20.55 0.30 -30.04
CA THR A 122 19.39 1.18 -30.23
C THR A 122 18.65 0.79 -31.51
N LEU A 123 17.36 0.43 -31.37
CA LEU A 123 16.46 0.08 -32.45
C LEU A 123 15.71 1.30 -33.00
N LEU A 124 15.21 2.14 -32.08
CA LEU A 124 14.43 3.34 -32.37
C LEU A 124 14.78 4.44 -31.37
N ALA A 125 14.51 5.69 -31.74
CA ALA A 125 14.60 6.83 -30.85
C ALA A 125 13.53 7.87 -31.18
N GLY A 126 13.19 8.72 -30.21
CA GLY A 126 12.26 9.82 -30.40
C GLY A 126 12.18 10.74 -29.21
N GLU A 127 11.18 11.60 -29.21
CA GLU A 127 10.91 12.56 -28.15
C GLU A 127 9.41 12.69 -27.88
N PHE A 128 9.05 13.15 -26.68
CA PHE A 128 7.70 13.53 -26.31
C PHE A 128 7.74 14.68 -25.30
N THR A 129 6.67 15.46 -25.24
CA THR A 129 6.54 16.56 -24.29
C THR A 129 5.64 16.16 -23.13
N VAL A 130 6.08 16.48 -21.91
CA VAL A 130 5.33 16.29 -20.67
C VAL A 130 4.91 17.66 -20.14
N VAL A 131 3.64 17.83 -19.83
CA VAL A 131 3.13 19.05 -19.18
C VAL A 131 2.90 18.81 -17.69
N ASP A 132 2.61 19.86 -16.93
CA ASP A 132 2.31 19.71 -15.50
C ASP A 132 1.03 18.90 -15.26
N GLY A 133 1.11 17.99 -14.29
CA GLY A 133 -0.01 17.24 -13.75
C GLY A 133 -0.67 17.94 -12.56
N ALA A 134 -1.80 17.40 -12.11
CA ALA A 134 -2.61 18.02 -11.05
C ALA A 134 -2.13 17.70 -9.62
N GLY A 135 -1.30 16.66 -9.45
CA GLY A 135 -0.86 16.18 -8.14
C GLY A 135 0.66 16.07 -8.03
N PRO A 136 1.18 15.97 -6.80
CA PRO A 136 2.61 15.80 -6.57
C PRO A 136 3.11 14.51 -7.24
N PRO A 137 4.10 14.59 -8.16
CA PRO A 137 4.64 13.43 -8.82
C PRO A 137 5.64 12.69 -7.91
N GLY A 138 5.87 11.41 -8.18
CA GLY A 138 6.92 10.65 -7.51
C GLY A 138 6.44 9.61 -6.51
N PRO A 139 7.34 8.66 -6.18
CA PRO A 139 7.06 7.68 -5.15
C PRO A 139 6.91 8.38 -3.80
N ILE A 140 6.04 7.81 -2.98
CA ILE A 140 5.90 8.19 -1.57
C ILE A 140 7.03 7.54 -0.79
N GLY A 141 7.64 8.31 0.11
CA GLY A 141 8.69 7.85 1.01
C GLY A 141 8.57 8.50 2.38
N GLN A 142 9.60 8.32 3.21
CA GLN A 142 9.70 9.02 4.49
C GLN A 142 9.71 10.54 4.27
N SER A 143 8.94 11.27 5.06
CA SER A 143 8.87 12.73 4.94
C SER A 143 10.20 13.40 5.33
N PRO A 144 10.69 14.37 4.54
CA PRO A 144 11.91 15.14 4.87
C PRO A 144 11.68 16.14 6.01
N HIS A 145 10.42 16.45 6.30
CA HIS A 145 10.02 17.39 7.35
C HIS A 145 9.83 16.67 8.68
N ASN A 146 9.16 15.52 8.67
CA ASN A 146 8.86 14.72 9.85
C ASN A 146 9.12 13.22 9.58
N PRO A 147 10.20 12.62 10.10
CA PRO A 147 10.60 11.25 9.76
C PRO A 147 9.63 10.16 10.25
N ARG A 148 8.61 10.52 11.02
CA ARG A 148 7.53 9.63 11.47
C ARG A 148 6.43 9.44 10.42
N LEU A 149 6.35 10.38 9.48
CA LEU A 149 5.28 10.48 8.49
C LEU A 149 5.81 10.19 7.08
N LEU A 150 4.90 10.15 6.13
CA LEU A 150 5.21 9.96 4.71
C LEU A 150 5.00 11.26 3.93
N ALA A 151 5.69 11.37 2.80
CA ALA A 151 5.52 12.46 1.85
C ALA A 151 5.74 11.99 0.42
N PHE A 152 5.18 12.73 -0.53
CA PHE A 152 5.59 12.68 -1.92
C PHE A 152 7.02 13.18 -2.09
N SER A 153 7.60 12.93 -3.28
CA SER A 153 8.99 13.29 -3.58
C SER A 153 9.28 14.79 -3.51
N ASP A 154 8.26 15.65 -3.61
CA ASP A 154 8.37 17.11 -3.46
C ASP A 154 8.25 17.60 -2.01
N GLY A 155 8.06 16.70 -1.04
CA GLY A 155 7.86 17.01 0.37
C GLY A 155 6.41 17.25 0.78
N THR A 156 5.44 17.15 -0.14
CA THR A 156 4.01 17.22 0.18
C THR A 156 3.63 16.07 1.13
N PRO A 157 3.08 16.33 2.33
CA PRO A 157 2.72 15.27 3.26
C PRO A 157 1.68 14.30 2.68
N PHE A 158 1.83 13.03 3.01
CA PHE A 158 0.86 11.99 2.69
C PHE A 158 0.54 11.18 3.95
N ILE A 159 -0.73 11.16 4.34
CA ILE A 159 -1.23 10.36 5.46
C ILE A 159 -2.10 9.25 4.87
N PRO A 160 -1.72 7.96 5.02
CA PRO A 160 -2.55 6.83 4.64
C PRO A 160 -3.82 6.76 5.51
N ILE A 161 -4.99 6.81 4.89
CA ILE A 161 -6.29 6.71 5.54
C ILE A 161 -7.13 5.68 4.79
N GLY A 162 -7.51 4.59 5.45
CA GLY A 162 -8.43 3.59 4.91
C GLY A 162 -8.22 2.19 5.48
N PRO A 163 -9.08 1.24 5.08
CA PRO A 163 -8.98 -0.18 5.43
C PRO A 163 -8.10 -0.97 4.45
N ASN A 164 -7.91 -2.25 4.76
CA ASN A 164 -7.57 -3.24 3.75
C ASN A 164 -8.69 -3.32 2.70
N ILE A 165 -8.35 -3.47 1.43
CA ILE A 165 -9.27 -3.89 0.36
C ILE A 165 -8.48 -4.94 -0.40
N ALA A 166 -8.30 -6.09 0.26
CA ALA A 166 -7.26 -7.04 -0.13
C ALA A 166 -7.61 -7.76 -1.43
N TRP A 167 -8.88 -8.02 -1.68
CA TRP A 167 -9.38 -8.62 -2.92
C TRP A 167 -10.86 -8.34 -3.14
N THR A 168 -11.37 -8.83 -4.27
CA THR A 168 -12.79 -8.88 -4.58
C THR A 168 -13.16 -10.26 -5.11
N LYS A 169 -14.46 -10.58 -5.06
CA LYS A 169 -15.02 -11.85 -5.55
C LYS A 169 -15.89 -11.61 -6.78
N GLY A 170 -16.02 -12.64 -7.61
CA GLY A 170 -16.79 -12.59 -8.84
C GLY A 170 -18.32 -12.72 -8.64
N PRO A 171 -19.10 -12.62 -9.74
CA PRO A 171 -18.63 -12.27 -11.08
C PRO A 171 -18.48 -10.74 -11.24
N ASP A 172 -17.37 -10.28 -11.86
CA ASP A 172 -16.97 -8.88 -12.06
C ASP A 172 -16.21 -8.24 -10.87
N ARG A 173 -14.99 -8.75 -10.66
CA ARG A 173 -14.06 -8.27 -9.64
C ARG A 173 -13.68 -6.80 -9.79
N LEU A 174 -13.53 -6.30 -11.02
CA LEU A 174 -13.18 -4.89 -11.27
C LEU A 174 -14.31 -3.94 -10.88
N LYS A 175 -15.56 -4.29 -11.18
CA LYS A 175 -16.71 -3.49 -10.74
C LYS A 175 -16.81 -3.41 -9.22
N LEU A 176 -16.49 -4.50 -8.52
CA LEU A 176 -16.50 -4.50 -7.06
C LEU A 176 -15.35 -3.64 -6.48
N PHE A 177 -14.16 -3.68 -7.09
CA PHE A 177 -13.07 -2.77 -6.74
C PHE A 177 -13.48 -1.31 -6.94
N ASP A 178 -14.10 -0.97 -8.09
CA ASP A 178 -14.55 0.40 -8.36
C ASP A 178 -15.56 0.89 -7.31
N ARG A 179 -16.50 0.04 -6.90
CA ARG A 179 -17.45 0.35 -5.82
C ARG A 179 -16.71 0.66 -4.52
N PHE A 180 -15.83 -0.23 -4.06
CA PHE A 180 -15.12 -0.05 -2.78
C PHE A 180 -14.21 1.19 -2.81
N PHE A 181 -13.45 1.38 -3.88
CA PHE A 181 -12.57 2.53 -4.02
C PHE A 181 -13.33 3.85 -4.14
N THR A 182 -14.49 3.84 -4.82
CA THR A 182 -15.37 5.02 -4.88
C THR A 182 -15.91 5.37 -3.51
N ALA A 183 -16.37 4.38 -2.74
CA ALA A 183 -16.90 4.61 -1.40
C ALA A 183 -15.82 5.12 -0.43
N LEU A 184 -14.63 4.53 -0.45
CA LEU A 184 -13.49 4.96 0.35
C LEU A 184 -13.05 6.39 0.00
N ALA A 185 -12.87 6.69 -1.28
CA ALA A 185 -12.47 8.03 -1.72
C ALA A 185 -13.54 9.08 -1.39
N ALA A 186 -14.83 8.75 -1.53
CA ALA A 186 -15.93 9.63 -1.14
C ALA A 186 -15.92 9.94 0.37
N ALA A 187 -15.42 9.03 1.19
CA ALA A 187 -15.20 9.22 2.63
C ALA A 187 -13.88 9.93 2.97
N GLY A 188 -13.10 10.37 1.99
CA GLY A 188 -11.81 11.04 2.23
C GLY A 188 -10.66 10.07 2.51
N GLY A 189 -10.84 8.77 2.27
CA GLY A 189 -9.75 7.80 2.29
C GLY A 189 -8.73 8.08 1.20
N THR A 190 -7.48 7.76 1.48
CA THR A 190 -6.31 8.06 0.63
C THR A 190 -5.50 6.81 0.31
N HIS A 191 -5.69 5.71 1.05
CA HIS A 191 -4.85 4.53 0.98
C HIS A 191 -5.63 3.25 1.25
N THR A 192 -5.21 2.17 0.60
CA THR A 192 -5.65 0.81 0.92
C THR A 192 -4.53 -0.20 0.72
N ARG A 193 -4.75 -1.42 1.17
CA ARG A 193 -3.83 -2.54 1.05
C ARG A 193 -4.51 -3.65 0.26
N MET A 194 -3.87 -4.05 -0.85
CA MET A 194 -4.37 -4.98 -1.85
C MET A 194 -3.44 -6.19 -1.95
N TRP A 195 -3.99 -7.39 -1.97
CA TRP A 195 -3.23 -8.62 -2.14
C TRP A 195 -3.20 -9.06 -3.59
N LEU A 196 -2.05 -9.52 -4.05
CA LEU A 196 -1.94 -10.40 -5.21
C LEU A 196 -2.19 -11.82 -4.73
N ALA A 197 -3.45 -12.18 -4.47
CA ALA A 197 -3.83 -13.50 -3.98
C ALA A 197 -4.18 -14.46 -5.14
N SER A 198 -4.03 -15.77 -4.95
CA SER A 198 -4.30 -16.77 -6.00
C SER A 198 -5.71 -16.66 -6.61
N TRP A 199 -6.69 -16.20 -5.82
CA TRP A 199 -8.07 -15.93 -6.24
C TRP A 199 -8.32 -14.51 -6.75
N CYS A 200 -7.36 -13.58 -6.65
CA CYS A 200 -7.49 -12.20 -7.11
C CYS A 200 -6.11 -11.55 -7.35
N GLY A 201 -5.71 -11.42 -8.61
CA GLY A 201 -4.57 -10.60 -9.01
C GLY A 201 -3.19 -11.27 -8.93
N GLN A 202 -3.04 -12.45 -8.30
CA GLN A 202 -1.77 -13.19 -8.32
C GLN A 202 -1.40 -13.63 -9.75
N PHE A 203 -0.34 -13.03 -10.27
CA PHE A 203 0.15 -13.27 -11.62
C PHE A 203 1.09 -14.47 -11.72
N GLU A 204 1.65 -14.99 -10.63
CA GLU A 204 2.43 -16.24 -10.69
C GLU A 204 1.50 -17.43 -11.00
N SER A 205 2.02 -18.43 -11.70
CA SER A 205 1.27 -19.65 -12.03
C SER A 205 1.79 -20.85 -11.21
N ALA A 206 1.14 -22.01 -11.34
CA ALA A 206 1.63 -23.26 -10.76
C ALA A 206 2.94 -23.76 -11.40
N GLU A 207 3.28 -23.28 -12.59
CA GLU A 207 4.54 -23.60 -13.27
C GLU A 207 5.59 -22.50 -13.03
N PRO A 208 6.85 -22.86 -12.71
CA PRO A 208 7.93 -21.90 -12.64
C PRO A 208 8.04 -21.06 -13.92
N ASP A 209 8.29 -19.75 -13.77
CA ASP A 209 8.55 -18.82 -14.88
C ASP A 209 7.40 -18.70 -15.91
N ARG A 210 6.18 -19.07 -15.50
CA ARG A 210 4.95 -18.85 -16.24
C ARG A 210 4.04 -17.92 -15.44
N TYR A 211 3.41 -16.96 -16.13
CA TYR A 211 2.54 -15.98 -15.50
C TYR A 211 1.12 -15.99 -16.07
N ARG A 212 0.15 -15.80 -15.17
CA ARG A 212 -1.29 -15.66 -15.39
C ARG A 212 -1.59 -14.24 -15.87
N LEU A 213 -1.56 -14.04 -17.19
CA LEU A 213 -1.76 -12.72 -17.79
C LEU A 213 -3.18 -12.16 -17.55
N ASP A 214 -4.17 -13.01 -17.35
CA ASP A 214 -5.53 -12.64 -16.94
C ASP A 214 -5.55 -11.96 -15.57
N GLN A 215 -4.83 -12.54 -14.59
CA GLN A 215 -4.72 -11.96 -13.25
C GLN A 215 -3.83 -10.72 -13.24
N ALA A 216 -2.77 -10.69 -14.04
CA ALA A 216 -1.95 -9.50 -14.20
C ALA A 216 -2.75 -8.34 -14.84
N TRP A 217 -3.64 -8.64 -15.79
CA TRP A 217 -4.58 -7.68 -16.36
C TRP A 217 -5.63 -7.21 -15.33
N LEU A 218 -6.12 -8.11 -14.47
CA LEU A 218 -7.01 -7.75 -13.36
C LEU A 218 -6.33 -6.77 -12.39
N ALA A 219 -5.07 -7.04 -12.01
CA ALA A 219 -4.30 -6.15 -11.14
C ALA A 219 -4.05 -4.77 -11.79
N ASP A 220 -3.80 -4.73 -13.11
CA ASP A 220 -3.74 -3.46 -13.86
C ASP A 220 -5.05 -2.66 -13.74
N GLY A 221 -6.19 -3.33 -13.90
CA GLY A 221 -7.50 -2.72 -13.76
C GLY A 221 -7.75 -2.18 -12.35
N ALA A 222 -7.44 -2.96 -11.31
CA ALA A 222 -7.59 -2.53 -9.92
C ALA A 222 -6.71 -1.29 -9.60
N LEU A 223 -5.44 -1.29 -10.00
CA LEU A 223 -4.56 -0.13 -9.83
C LEU A 223 -5.03 1.08 -10.64
N ALA A 224 -5.58 0.86 -11.84
CA ALA A 224 -6.17 1.95 -12.63
C ALA A 224 -7.39 2.57 -11.95
N LEU A 225 -8.26 1.76 -11.35
CA LEU A 225 -9.38 2.23 -10.56
C LEU A 225 -8.90 3.01 -9.33
N ALA A 226 -7.95 2.48 -8.54
CA ALA A 226 -7.38 3.18 -7.40
C ALA A 226 -6.82 4.56 -7.80
N ARG A 227 -6.03 4.62 -8.88
CA ARG A 227 -5.47 5.85 -9.44
C ARG A 227 -6.55 6.87 -9.82
N ALA A 228 -7.61 6.41 -10.49
CA ALA A 228 -8.73 7.25 -10.92
C ALA A 228 -9.55 7.82 -9.75
N ARG A 229 -9.33 7.33 -8.52
CA ARG A 229 -9.96 7.81 -7.28
C ARG A 229 -8.96 8.49 -6.35
N GLY A 230 -7.72 8.71 -6.81
CA GLY A 230 -6.66 9.36 -6.03
C GLY A 230 -6.12 8.50 -4.87
N LEU A 231 -6.44 7.20 -4.85
CA LEU A 231 -5.98 6.29 -3.81
C LEU A 231 -4.55 5.81 -4.09
N LYS A 232 -3.83 5.55 -3.01
CA LYS A 232 -2.56 4.84 -3.04
C LYS A 232 -2.72 3.42 -2.51
N VAL A 233 -1.84 2.52 -2.93
CA VAL A 233 -1.98 1.10 -2.64
C VAL A 233 -0.69 0.55 -2.04
N THR A 234 -0.78 -0.16 -0.92
CA THR A 234 0.23 -1.15 -0.52
C THR A 234 -0.10 -2.45 -1.23
N VAL A 235 0.79 -2.95 -2.08
CA VAL A 235 0.59 -4.21 -2.82
C VAL A 235 1.32 -5.34 -2.12
N VAL A 236 0.58 -6.35 -1.69
CA VAL A 236 1.12 -7.58 -1.10
C VAL A 236 1.45 -8.57 -2.20
N ILE A 237 2.72 -8.98 -2.29
CA ILE A 237 3.25 -9.81 -3.37
C ILE A 237 3.00 -11.30 -3.09
N ASP A 238 3.30 -11.74 -1.87
CA ASP A 238 3.16 -13.13 -1.41
C ASP A 238 2.42 -13.14 -0.08
N ASN A 239 1.73 -14.24 0.23
CA ASN A 239 0.95 -14.38 1.47
C ASN A 239 1.06 -15.80 2.04
N HIS A 240 0.83 -15.91 3.35
CA HIS A 240 0.96 -17.18 4.06
C HIS A 240 -0.01 -18.26 3.56
N HIS A 241 -1.23 -17.89 3.14
CA HIS A 241 -2.25 -18.85 2.72
C HIS A 241 -1.85 -19.54 1.42
N ASP A 242 -1.53 -18.77 0.37
CA ASP A 242 -1.08 -19.32 -0.91
C ASP A 242 0.20 -20.15 -0.73
N PHE A 243 1.11 -19.71 0.15
CA PHE A 243 2.32 -20.46 0.46
C PHE A 243 2.04 -21.79 1.15
N HIS A 244 1.17 -21.83 2.15
CA HIS A 244 0.83 -23.03 2.89
C HIS A 244 0.11 -24.04 1.99
N GLU A 245 -0.87 -23.57 1.22
CA GLU A 245 -1.70 -24.40 0.34
C GLU A 245 -1.00 -24.72 -1.00
N GLY A 246 0.10 -24.05 -1.33
CA GLY A 246 0.83 -24.25 -2.60
C GLY A 246 0.09 -23.68 -3.82
N LEU A 247 -0.77 -22.68 -3.62
CA LEU A 247 -1.62 -22.12 -4.67
C LEU A 247 -0.84 -21.12 -5.53
N MET A 248 -0.42 -21.56 -6.71
CA MET A 248 0.43 -20.78 -7.62
C MET A 248 1.76 -20.33 -6.97
N VAL A 249 2.34 -21.20 -6.13
CA VAL A 249 3.63 -21.01 -5.47
C VAL A 249 4.61 -22.08 -5.99
N PRO A 250 5.22 -21.88 -7.17
CA PRO A 250 5.99 -22.90 -7.90
C PRO A 250 7.40 -23.14 -7.32
N TYR A 251 7.53 -23.26 -6.01
CA TYR A 251 8.79 -23.43 -5.28
C TYR A 251 8.94 -24.82 -4.63
N GLY A 252 8.00 -25.73 -4.92
CA GLY A 252 8.02 -27.10 -4.41
C GLY A 252 6.63 -27.70 -4.22
N ALA A 253 6.52 -29.01 -4.37
CA ALA A 253 5.26 -29.73 -4.19
C ALA A 253 4.82 -29.78 -2.71
N THR A 254 5.78 -29.92 -1.80
CA THR A 254 5.53 -29.96 -0.36
C THR A 254 5.84 -28.62 0.30
N ILE A 255 5.26 -28.37 1.48
CA ILE A 255 5.62 -27.19 2.28
C ILE A 255 7.09 -27.18 2.67
N ALA A 256 7.68 -28.36 2.92
CA ALA A 256 9.11 -28.48 3.23
C ALA A 256 10.00 -28.06 2.06
N ASP A 257 9.63 -28.43 0.82
CA ASP A 257 10.33 -27.97 -0.38
C ASP A 257 10.20 -26.47 -0.57
N ARG A 258 8.98 -25.93 -0.42
CA ARG A 258 8.75 -24.48 -0.54
C ARG A 258 9.55 -23.71 0.49
N LEU A 259 9.57 -24.13 1.75
CA LEU A 259 10.41 -23.52 2.79
C LEU A 259 11.89 -23.58 2.42
N ARG A 260 12.39 -24.73 1.96
CA ARG A 260 13.79 -24.89 1.57
C ARG A 260 14.20 -24.00 0.39
N VAL A 261 13.32 -23.82 -0.59
CA VAL A 261 13.63 -23.08 -1.84
C VAL A 261 13.31 -21.60 -1.72
N PHE A 262 12.09 -21.25 -1.30
CA PHE A 262 11.61 -19.88 -1.23
C PHE A 262 12.23 -19.11 -0.06
N MET A 263 12.30 -19.72 1.13
CA MET A 263 12.84 -19.07 2.35
C MET A 263 14.38 -19.13 2.44
N ALA A 264 15.06 -19.27 1.31
CA ALA A 264 16.52 -19.22 1.27
C ALA A 264 17.03 -17.80 1.63
N PRO A 265 18.10 -17.66 2.44
CA PRO A 265 18.63 -16.34 2.81
C PRO A 265 19.07 -15.49 1.63
N THR A 266 19.48 -16.12 0.52
CA THR A 266 19.68 -15.44 -0.76
C THR A 266 18.54 -15.85 -1.69
N PRO A 267 17.68 -14.91 -2.12
CA PRO A 267 16.57 -15.25 -3.00
C PRO A 267 17.05 -15.90 -4.30
N GLY A 268 16.42 -17.02 -4.66
CA GLY A 268 16.76 -17.79 -5.85
C GLY A 268 16.42 -17.06 -7.16
N ALA A 269 16.99 -17.55 -8.26
CA ALA A 269 16.84 -16.94 -9.59
C ALA A 269 15.37 -16.83 -10.05
N GLN A 270 14.52 -17.79 -9.68
CA GLN A 270 13.09 -17.76 -9.98
C GLN A 270 12.37 -16.60 -9.29
N TYR A 271 12.60 -16.39 -7.99
CA TYR A 271 12.02 -15.26 -7.27
C TYR A 271 12.52 -13.92 -7.81
N LEU A 272 13.81 -13.84 -8.21
CA LEU A 272 14.35 -12.65 -8.86
C LEU A 272 13.69 -12.39 -10.23
N ARG A 273 13.33 -13.42 -11.01
CA ARG A 273 12.57 -13.27 -12.26
C ARG A 273 11.13 -12.80 -11.99
N LYS A 274 10.45 -13.36 -10.97
CA LYS A 274 9.14 -12.88 -10.50
C LYS A 274 9.18 -11.39 -10.17
N LEU A 275 10.14 -10.95 -9.35
CA LEU A 275 10.30 -9.53 -8.99
C LEU A 275 10.59 -8.65 -10.21
N ARG A 276 11.42 -9.10 -11.16
CA ARG A 276 11.68 -8.35 -12.40
C ARG A 276 10.42 -8.16 -13.25
N TYR A 277 9.59 -9.20 -13.38
CA TYR A 277 8.31 -9.08 -14.09
C TYR A 277 7.36 -8.11 -13.39
N LEU A 278 7.20 -8.27 -12.07
CA LEU A 278 6.39 -7.36 -11.23
C LEU A 278 6.85 -5.91 -11.37
N LEU A 279 8.15 -5.64 -11.29
CA LEU A 279 8.68 -4.28 -11.37
C LEU A 279 8.68 -3.70 -12.80
N ALA A 280 8.81 -4.54 -13.83
CA ALA A 280 8.65 -4.09 -15.22
C ALA A 280 7.19 -3.66 -15.49
N ARG A 281 6.22 -4.40 -14.94
CA ARG A 281 4.78 -4.14 -15.14
C ARG A 281 4.23 -3.04 -14.24
N TRP A 282 4.59 -3.01 -12.96
CA TRP A 282 3.98 -2.10 -11.97
C TRP A 282 4.99 -1.22 -11.22
N GLY A 283 6.29 -1.48 -11.33
CA GLY A 283 7.32 -0.74 -10.58
C GLY A 283 7.38 0.76 -10.91
N ALA A 284 6.92 1.19 -12.09
CA ALA A 284 6.84 2.61 -12.43
C ALA A 284 5.58 3.30 -11.89
N ASP A 285 4.54 2.57 -11.46
CA ASP A 285 3.23 3.12 -11.13
C ASP A 285 3.23 3.82 -9.77
N ASP A 286 3.16 5.15 -9.76
CA ASP A 286 3.16 5.97 -8.53
C ASP A 286 1.84 5.81 -7.71
N THR A 287 0.87 4.99 -8.18
CA THR A 287 -0.26 4.51 -7.38
C THR A 287 0.19 3.54 -6.29
N VAL A 288 1.26 2.78 -6.54
CA VAL A 288 1.86 1.90 -5.54
C VAL A 288 2.69 2.72 -4.57
N MET A 289 2.23 2.82 -3.33
CA MET A 289 2.94 3.49 -2.23
C MET A 289 4.04 2.60 -1.66
N ALA A 290 3.70 1.33 -1.41
CA ALA A 290 4.59 0.38 -0.77
C ALA A 290 4.40 -1.02 -1.35
N TRP A 291 5.49 -1.79 -1.33
CA TRP A 291 5.49 -3.21 -1.61
C TRP A 291 5.59 -3.99 -0.32
N GLU A 292 4.65 -4.90 -0.09
CA GLU A 292 4.77 -5.88 0.97
C GLU A 292 5.23 -7.20 0.37
N LEU A 293 6.46 -7.60 0.67
CA LEU A 293 7.04 -8.80 0.05
C LEU A 293 6.38 -10.07 0.56
N PHE A 294 5.85 -10.06 1.78
CA PHE A 294 5.14 -11.21 2.34
C PHE A 294 4.17 -10.78 3.44
N ASN A 295 2.92 -11.24 3.34
CA ASN A 295 1.94 -11.11 4.42
C ASN A 295 2.07 -12.22 5.46
N GLU A 296 2.20 -11.81 6.73
CA GLU A 296 2.26 -12.68 7.92
C GLU A 296 3.24 -13.84 7.74
N LEU A 297 4.50 -13.48 7.54
CA LEU A 297 5.57 -14.43 7.22
C LEU A 297 5.70 -15.55 8.26
N ASP A 298 5.40 -15.27 9.53
CA ASP A 298 5.44 -16.22 10.63
C ASP A 298 4.40 -17.33 10.53
N LEU A 299 3.27 -17.08 9.87
CA LEU A 299 2.28 -18.13 9.59
C LEU A 299 2.76 -19.09 8.51
N ALA A 300 3.63 -18.64 7.59
CA ALA A 300 4.28 -19.50 6.61
C ALA A 300 5.55 -20.17 7.14
N CYS A 301 6.37 -19.43 7.88
CA CYS A 301 7.67 -19.86 8.41
C CYS A 301 7.84 -19.37 9.86
N PRO A 302 7.38 -20.16 10.85
CA PRO A 302 7.47 -19.76 12.27
C PRO A 302 8.90 -19.79 12.83
N VAL A 303 9.83 -20.42 12.11
CA VAL A 303 11.24 -20.53 12.52
C VAL A 303 12.00 -19.26 12.14
N ARG A 304 12.30 -18.42 13.13
CA ARG A 304 12.95 -17.11 12.93
C ARG A 304 14.34 -17.20 12.31
N GLU A 305 15.08 -18.25 12.66
CA GLU A 305 16.40 -18.54 12.14
C GLU A 305 16.37 -18.81 10.63
N THR A 306 15.19 -19.10 10.07
CA THR A 306 14.94 -19.21 8.63
C THR A 306 14.29 -17.94 8.09
N ALA A 307 13.24 -17.43 8.73
CA ALA A 307 12.46 -16.30 8.24
C ALA A 307 13.23 -14.98 8.20
N LEU A 308 13.97 -14.62 9.27
CA LEU A 308 14.64 -13.31 9.34
C LEU A 308 15.81 -13.17 8.34
N PRO A 309 16.65 -14.19 8.11
CA PRO A 309 17.62 -14.15 7.01
C PRO A 309 16.97 -14.01 5.64
N TRP A 310 15.82 -14.65 5.41
CA TRP A 310 15.06 -14.45 4.18
C TRP A 310 14.56 -13.01 4.04
N VAL A 311 14.00 -12.40 5.10
CA VAL A 311 13.58 -10.98 5.09
C VAL A 311 14.75 -10.08 4.68
N ALA A 312 15.93 -10.28 5.27
CA ALA A 312 17.13 -9.52 4.93
C ALA A 312 17.53 -9.70 3.44
N GLY A 313 17.54 -10.93 2.95
CA GLY A 313 17.85 -11.25 1.56
C GLY A 313 16.85 -10.70 0.55
N ALA A 314 15.56 -10.88 0.81
CA ALA A 314 14.45 -10.48 -0.03
C ALA A 314 14.35 -8.96 -0.13
N THR A 315 14.42 -8.24 0.99
CA THR A 315 14.40 -6.77 1.00
C THR A 315 15.62 -6.17 0.31
N ALA A 316 16.82 -6.75 0.50
CA ALA A 316 18.02 -6.31 -0.21
C ALA A 316 17.95 -6.59 -1.71
N ALA A 317 17.39 -7.73 -2.13
CA ALA A 317 17.17 -8.04 -3.54
C ALA A 317 16.15 -7.09 -4.18
N PHE A 318 15.04 -6.83 -3.49
CA PHE A 318 14.02 -5.90 -3.92
C PHE A 318 14.61 -4.49 -4.12
N ALA A 319 15.34 -3.97 -3.13
CA ALA A 319 15.95 -2.64 -3.17
C ALA A 319 16.93 -2.44 -4.34
N ARG A 320 17.58 -3.52 -4.80
CA ARG A 320 18.45 -3.48 -6.00
C ARG A 320 17.67 -3.47 -7.31
N LEU A 321 16.48 -4.07 -7.33
CA LEU A 321 15.68 -4.22 -8.55
C LEU A 321 14.72 -3.04 -8.76
N ASP A 322 14.19 -2.45 -7.69
CA ASP A 322 13.26 -1.33 -7.79
C ASP A 322 13.97 -0.02 -8.12
N LEU A 323 13.80 0.43 -9.37
CA LEU A 323 14.47 1.61 -9.94
C LEU A 323 14.00 2.94 -9.33
N ASP A 324 12.88 2.91 -8.61
CA ASP A 324 12.26 4.09 -8.02
C ASP A 324 12.35 4.11 -6.49
N HIS A 325 12.95 3.10 -5.88
CA HIS A 325 13.22 3.02 -4.44
C HIS A 325 11.97 3.26 -3.57
N ARG A 326 10.86 2.59 -3.89
CA ARG A 326 9.61 2.65 -3.12
C ARG A 326 9.78 2.02 -1.74
N LEU A 327 8.84 2.37 -0.85
CA LEU A 327 8.72 1.73 0.45
C LEU A 327 8.53 0.22 0.28
N CYS A 328 9.17 -0.54 1.17
CA CYS A 328 9.14 -1.99 1.20
C CYS A 328 8.96 -2.45 2.65
N THR A 329 8.13 -3.47 2.86
CA THR A 329 7.81 -4.06 4.17
C THR A 329 7.59 -5.57 4.07
N VAL A 330 7.68 -6.24 5.21
CA VAL A 330 7.18 -7.61 5.45
C VAL A 330 6.35 -7.55 6.74
N SER A 331 5.20 -8.20 6.79
CA SER A 331 4.38 -8.25 8.00
C SER A 331 4.57 -9.55 8.79
N TRP A 332 4.14 -9.50 10.04
CA TRP A 332 4.30 -10.55 11.05
C TRP A 332 3.07 -10.51 11.98
N ALA A 333 2.34 -11.61 12.06
CA ALA A 333 1.09 -11.72 12.83
C ALA A 333 1.37 -11.72 14.35
N GLY A 334 2.46 -12.37 14.75
CA GLY A 334 2.85 -12.55 16.14
C GLY A 334 3.18 -11.25 16.89
N ASN A 335 3.17 -11.33 18.23
CA ASN A 335 3.38 -10.18 19.09
C ASN A 335 4.83 -9.63 19.07
N ASP A 336 5.80 -10.34 18.51
CA ASP A 336 7.21 -9.97 18.43
C ASP A 336 7.65 -9.51 17.03
N TRP A 337 6.71 -8.96 16.28
CA TRP A 337 6.88 -8.39 14.94
C TRP A 337 8.06 -7.40 14.81
N ASP A 338 8.51 -6.78 15.91
CA ASP A 338 9.59 -5.80 15.93
C ASP A 338 10.93 -6.37 15.42
N ARG A 339 11.19 -7.66 15.66
CA ARG A 339 12.36 -8.35 15.10
C ARG A 339 12.29 -8.50 13.59
N CYS A 340 11.10 -8.74 13.05
CA CYS A 340 10.87 -8.79 11.61
C CYS A 340 11.03 -7.40 11.01
N ALA A 341 10.41 -6.37 11.59
CA ALA A 341 10.51 -4.98 11.12
C ALA A 341 11.95 -4.43 11.19
N ALA A 342 12.75 -4.87 12.16
CA ALA A 342 14.17 -4.53 12.26
C ALA A 342 15.07 -5.33 11.30
N ALA A 343 14.58 -6.43 10.71
CA ALA A 343 15.35 -7.24 9.78
C ALA A 343 15.39 -6.59 8.39
N GLY A 344 16.58 -6.61 7.78
CA GLY A 344 16.78 -6.11 6.42
C GLY A 344 16.58 -4.59 6.26
N SER A 345 16.43 -4.16 5.02
CA SER A 345 16.31 -2.75 4.63
C SER A 345 14.86 -2.40 4.30
N GLN A 346 13.96 -2.52 5.27
CA GLN A 346 12.55 -2.16 5.12
C GLN A 346 12.36 -0.65 5.30
N GLY A 347 11.61 -0.02 4.39
CA GLY A 347 11.30 1.42 4.44
C GLY A 347 10.14 1.77 5.38
N LEU A 348 9.40 0.76 5.82
CA LEU A 348 8.15 0.89 6.56
C LEU A 348 8.01 -0.30 7.51
N ALA A 349 7.69 -0.06 8.78
CA ALA A 349 7.32 -1.13 9.69
C ALA A 349 5.80 -1.37 9.62
N GLN A 350 5.37 -2.62 9.60
CA GLN A 350 3.96 -2.98 9.56
C GLN A 350 3.60 -3.80 10.79
N VAL A 351 2.54 -3.38 11.47
CA VAL A 351 2.06 -3.98 12.72
C VAL A 351 0.65 -4.53 12.51
N HIS A 352 0.41 -5.78 12.90
CA HIS A 352 -0.91 -6.38 12.89
C HIS A 352 -1.43 -6.57 14.32
N ARG A 353 -2.68 -6.17 14.58
CA ARG A 353 -3.30 -6.26 15.90
C ARG A 353 -4.78 -6.59 15.85
N TYR A 354 -5.09 -7.82 16.24
CA TYR A 354 -6.45 -8.32 16.30
C TYR A 354 -6.98 -8.44 17.72
N VAL A 355 -8.30 -8.23 17.84
CA VAL A 355 -9.08 -8.61 19.02
C VAL A 355 -9.30 -10.12 18.99
N LEU A 356 -9.00 -10.79 20.11
CA LEU A 356 -8.92 -12.25 20.18
C LEU A 356 -10.07 -12.89 20.98
N GLU A 357 -11.12 -12.13 21.33
CA GLU A 357 -12.22 -12.60 22.19
C GLU A 357 -12.81 -13.96 21.76
N TRP A 358 -12.97 -14.15 20.44
CA TRP A 358 -13.50 -15.38 19.85
C TRP A 358 -12.43 -16.30 19.24
N ALA A 359 -11.15 -15.90 19.31
CA ALA A 359 -10.05 -16.74 18.85
C ALA A 359 -9.77 -17.88 19.86
N HIS A 360 -9.07 -18.92 19.39
CA HIS A 360 -8.56 -19.98 20.24
C HIS A 360 -7.36 -19.47 21.05
N SER A 361 -7.63 -18.82 22.18
CA SER A 361 -6.63 -18.23 23.07
C SER A 361 -7.10 -18.33 24.54
N ASP A 362 -6.18 -18.23 25.48
CA ASP A 362 -6.51 -18.21 26.90
C ASP A 362 -7.17 -16.88 27.32
N GLU A 363 -7.90 -16.90 28.43
CA GLU A 363 -8.65 -15.73 28.93
C GLU A 363 -7.75 -14.53 29.24
N ALA A 364 -6.51 -14.75 29.71
CA ALA A 364 -5.60 -13.65 29.99
C ALA A 364 -5.21 -12.93 28.69
N THR A 365 -4.86 -13.70 27.64
CA THR A 365 -4.61 -13.16 26.29
C THR A 365 -5.84 -12.41 25.76
N LYS A 366 -7.04 -13.00 25.85
CA LYS A 366 -8.28 -12.34 25.39
C LYS A 366 -8.51 -11.01 26.09
N ALA A 367 -8.38 -10.99 27.42
CA ALA A 367 -8.54 -9.80 28.23
C ALA A 367 -7.61 -8.66 27.82
N THR A 368 -6.39 -8.94 27.35
CA THR A 368 -5.47 -7.89 26.86
C THR A 368 -5.96 -7.18 25.59
N THR A 369 -6.92 -7.76 24.87
CA THR A 369 -7.46 -7.21 23.61
C THR A 369 -8.82 -6.53 23.76
N ARG A 370 -9.40 -6.56 24.97
CA ARG A 370 -10.70 -5.93 25.26
C ARG A 370 -10.64 -4.40 25.27
N ASP A 371 -9.47 -3.83 25.54
CA ASP A 371 -9.18 -2.41 25.30
C ASP A 371 -8.59 -2.24 23.88
N GLY A 372 -9.47 -2.10 22.88
CA GLY A 372 -9.08 -2.01 21.47
C GLY A 372 -8.19 -0.82 21.12
N VAL A 373 -8.29 0.28 21.89
CA VAL A 373 -7.41 1.46 21.77
C VAL A 373 -6.07 1.18 22.45
N GLY A 374 -6.10 0.67 23.69
CA GLY A 374 -4.90 0.32 24.46
C GLY A 374 -4.04 -0.75 23.80
N LEU A 375 -4.65 -1.69 23.07
CA LEU A 375 -3.99 -2.72 22.28
C LEU A 375 -2.93 -2.14 21.32
N LEU A 376 -3.17 -0.95 20.77
CA LEU A 376 -2.27 -0.32 19.80
C LEU A 376 -1.11 0.42 20.48
N ILE A 377 -1.31 0.97 21.69
CA ILE A 377 -0.34 1.82 22.40
C ILE A 377 1.00 1.09 22.62
N GLY A 378 0.96 -0.12 23.18
CA GLY A 378 2.18 -0.88 23.47
C GLY A 378 2.98 -1.27 22.22
N SER A 379 2.30 -1.38 21.08
CA SER A 379 2.96 -1.66 19.79
C SER A 379 3.55 -0.40 19.18
N ALA A 380 2.83 0.72 19.26
CA ALA A 380 3.32 2.02 18.81
C ALA A 380 4.62 2.42 19.53
N ARG A 381 4.69 2.18 20.85
CA ARG A 381 5.93 2.42 21.63
C ARG A 381 7.11 1.61 21.10
N ARG A 382 6.94 0.32 20.84
CA ARG A 382 8.00 -0.52 20.26
C ARG A 382 8.33 -0.12 18.82
N ALA A 383 7.36 0.37 18.05
CA ALA A 383 7.60 0.84 16.70
C ALA A 383 8.43 2.14 16.68
N ASP A 384 8.18 3.02 17.65
CA ASP A 384 8.97 4.24 17.83
C ASP A 384 10.46 3.93 18.08
N GLU A 385 10.76 2.90 18.86
CA GLU A 385 12.12 2.43 19.13
C GLU A 385 12.87 1.98 17.86
N ILE A 386 12.16 1.60 16.78
CA ILE A 386 12.76 1.22 15.49
C ILE A 386 13.22 2.46 14.69
N GLY A 387 12.65 3.64 14.96
CA GLY A 387 13.09 4.90 14.36
C GLY A 387 12.74 5.09 12.88
N ARG A 388 11.69 4.42 12.38
CA ARG A 388 11.17 4.58 11.01
C ARG A 388 9.64 4.71 11.00
N PRO A 389 9.02 5.21 9.92
CA PRO A 389 7.57 5.21 9.80
C PRO A 389 7.01 3.81 10.00
N PHE A 390 5.88 3.71 10.68
CA PHE A 390 5.15 2.46 10.86
C PHE A 390 3.67 2.68 10.60
N LEU A 391 2.96 1.61 10.22
CA LEU A 391 1.51 1.58 10.15
C LEU A 391 0.94 0.35 10.85
N PHE A 392 -0.30 0.46 11.27
CA PHE A 392 -1.10 -0.70 11.65
C PHE A 392 -1.79 -1.26 10.40
N GLY A 393 -1.11 -2.18 9.72
CA GLY A 393 -1.51 -2.73 8.42
C GLY A 393 -2.73 -3.64 8.46
N GLU A 394 -3.02 -4.20 9.62
CA GLU A 394 -4.23 -4.97 9.88
C GLU A 394 -4.68 -4.79 11.33
N VAL A 395 -5.93 -4.37 11.50
CA VAL A 395 -6.60 -4.29 12.80
C VAL A 395 -8.05 -4.72 12.70
N GLY A 396 -8.65 -5.03 13.84
CA GLY A 396 -10.08 -5.35 13.97
C GLY A 396 -10.29 -6.62 14.78
N TYR A 397 -11.40 -7.29 14.54
CA TYR A 397 -11.71 -8.57 15.17
C TYR A 397 -11.04 -9.72 14.42
N GLN A 398 -10.41 -10.65 15.14
CA GLN A 398 -10.00 -11.92 14.57
C GLN A 398 -11.24 -12.70 14.15
N GLY A 399 -11.23 -13.30 12.96
CA GLY A 399 -12.37 -14.06 12.46
C GLY A 399 -12.11 -14.71 11.11
N THR A 400 -13.19 -15.19 10.50
CA THR A 400 -13.23 -15.67 9.11
C THR A 400 -14.42 -15.02 8.42
N GLU A 401 -14.50 -15.12 7.09
CA GLU A 401 -15.67 -14.63 6.36
C GLU A 401 -16.98 -15.33 6.78
N ALA A 402 -16.91 -16.60 7.19
CA ALA A 402 -18.07 -17.39 7.61
C ALA A 402 -18.43 -17.20 9.09
N VAL A 403 -17.46 -16.83 9.92
CA VAL A 403 -17.62 -16.67 11.38
C VAL A 403 -16.92 -15.40 11.81
N ASN A 404 -17.70 -14.34 12.03
CA ASN A 404 -17.18 -13.00 12.28
C ASN A 404 -17.93 -12.27 13.40
N GLN A 405 -18.07 -12.95 14.54
CA GLN A 405 -18.92 -12.51 15.65
C GLN A 405 -18.63 -11.07 16.09
N GLY A 406 -17.35 -10.67 16.15
CA GLY A 406 -17.01 -9.30 16.53
C GLY A 406 -17.59 -8.23 15.61
N ASN A 407 -17.50 -8.45 14.30
CA ASN A 407 -18.11 -7.53 13.32
C ASN A 407 -19.64 -7.61 13.34
N ASP A 408 -20.22 -8.79 13.56
CA ASP A 408 -21.68 -8.94 13.68
C ASP A 408 -22.23 -8.14 14.88
N LEU A 409 -21.47 -8.06 15.97
CA LEU A 409 -21.81 -7.24 17.13
C LEU A 409 -21.56 -5.74 16.91
N ASP A 410 -20.49 -5.36 16.21
CA ASP A 410 -20.07 -3.96 16.03
C ASP A 410 -20.82 -3.26 14.87
N SER A 411 -22.15 -3.35 14.84
CA SER A 411 -22.95 -2.87 13.70
C SER A 411 -22.81 -1.36 13.39
N ASP A 412 -22.41 -0.55 14.37
CA ASP A 412 -22.21 0.90 14.24
C ASP A 412 -20.74 1.31 13.97
N GLY A 413 -19.82 0.36 13.85
CA GLY A 413 -18.42 0.66 13.59
C GLY A 413 -17.67 1.30 14.76
N LEU A 414 -18.01 0.98 16.01
CA LEU A 414 -17.35 1.53 17.19
C LEU A 414 -15.87 1.16 17.23
N LEU A 415 -15.52 -0.12 17.19
CA LEU A 415 -14.11 -0.53 17.25
C LEU A 415 -13.39 -0.08 15.98
N LEU A 416 -14.05 -0.19 14.83
CA LEU A 416 -13.53 0.29 13.54
C LEU A 416 -13.08 1.76 13.63
N ARG A 417 -13.96 2.64 14.10
CA ARG A 417 -13.66 4.06 14.30
C ARG A 417 -12.56 4.26 15.33
N GLN A 418 -12.66 3.59 16.48
CA GLN A 418 -11.66 3.70 17.54
C GLN A 418 -10.26 3.31 17.08
N GLN A 419 -10.12 2.21 16.33
CA GLN A 419 -8.81 1.74 15.85
C GLN A 419 -8.31 2.53 14.64
N ALA A 420 -9.19 3.03 13.76
CA ALA A 420 -8.79 3.96 12.69
C ALA A 420 -8.11 5.21 13.27
N TRP A 421 -8.74 5.83 14.27
CA TRP A 421 -8.20 7.00 14.98
C TRP A 421 -7.00 6.67 15.86
N ALA A 422 -7.09 5.63 16.70
CA ALA A 422 -6.02 5.24 17.59
C ALA A 422 -4.75 4.91 16.80
N GLY A 423 -4.87 4.16 15.69
CA GLY A 423 -3.73 3.80 14.84
C GLY A 423 -2.94 5.02 14.38
N PHE A 424 -3.59 6.13 14.08
CA PHE A 424 -2.92 7.37 13.72
C PHE A 424 -2.41 8.16 14.93
N LEU A 425 -3.25 8.34 15.95
CA LEU A 425 -2.96 9.23 17.08
C LEU A 425 -1.95 8.67 18.10
N VAL A 426 -1.62 7.38 18.02
CA VAL A 426 -0.51 6.79 18.79
C VAL A 426 0.85 6.98 18.12
N GLY A 427 0.92 7.67 16.97
CA GLY A 427 2.18 8.06 16.33
C GLY A 427 2.56 7.26 15.07
N SER A 428 1.67 6.40 14.55
CA SER A 428 1.89 5.75 13.26
C SER A 428 1.68 6.75 12.11
N CYS A 429 2.16 6.42 10.91
CA CYS A 429 2.08 7.34 9.78
C CYS A 429 0.67 7.44 9.17
N GLY A 430 -0.29 6.59 9.56
CA GLY A 430 -1.64 6.53 8.99
C GLY A 430 -2.70 5.92 9.93
N SER A 431 -3.92 5.73 9.42
CA SER A 431 -5.00 5.10 10.19
C SER A 431 -4.69 3.63 10.52
N GLY A 432 -5.35 3.08 11.56
CA GLY A 432 -5.48 1.63 11.68
C GLY A 432 -6.27 1.05 10.51
N MET A 433 -5.69 0.11 9.79
CA MET A 433 -6.31 -0.47 8.60
C MET A 433 -7.23 -1.64 8.97
N GLY A 434 -8.54 -1.37 9.04
CA GLY A 434 -9.55 -2.40 9.29
C GLY A 434 -9.44 -3.57 8.29
N TRP A 435 -9.47 -4.82 8.78
CA TRP A 435 -9.29 -6.02 7.96
C TRP A 435 -10.53 -6.39 7.14
N TRP A 436 -11.73 -6.21 7.66
CA TRP A 436 -12.96 -6.75 7.05
C TRP A 436 -13.69 -5.70 6.20
N TRP A 437 -13.25 -5.49 4.95
CA TRP A 437 -13.88 -4.46 4.10
C TRP A 437 -15.16 -4.89 3.43
N ASP A 438 -15.28 -6.16 3.03
CA ASP A 438 -16.37 -6.65 2.21
C ASP A 438 -17.56 -7.12 3.06
N VAL A 439 -17.31 -8.02 4.01
CA VAL A 439 -18.35 -8.63 4.85
C VAL A 439 -18.79 -7.74 6.01
N TYR A 440 -18.09 -6.62 6.27
CA TYR A 440 -18.38 -5.72 7.38
C TYR A 440 -18.48 -4.25 6.95
N ILE A 441 -17.40 -3.62 6.47
CA ILE A 441 -17.43 -2.18 6.16
C ILE A 441 -18.42 -1.89 5.02
N ASP A 442 -18.35 -2.62 3.91
CA ASP A 442 -19.23 -2.40 2.77
C ASP A 442 -20.64 -2.93 3.01
N SER A 443 -20.78 -4.09 3.66
CA SER A 443 -22.09 -4.70 3.96
C SER A 443 -22.95 -3.83 4.87
N LEU A 444 -22.34 -3.12 5.83
CA LEU A 444 -23.02 -2.24 6.77
C LEU A 444 -22.92 -0.74 6.40
N GLY A 445 -22.27 -0.39 5.28
CA GLY A 445 -22.17 1.00 4.83
C GLY A 445 -21.29 1.89 5.71
N LEU A 446 -20.27 1.34 6.36
CA LEU A 446 -19.42 2.02 7.35
C LEU A 446 -18.27 2.83 6.73
N TRP A 447 -18.25 3.03 5.41
CA TRP A 447 -17.21 3.81 4.74
C TRP A 447 -17.07 5.23 5.30
N SER A 448 -18.17 5.86 5.73
CA SER A 448 -18.16 7.24 6.27
C SER A 448 -17.35 7.42 7.56
N GLN A 449 -17.01 6.33 8.27
CA GLN A 449 -16.23 6.36 9.50
C GLN A 449 -14.83 6.99 9.32
N TYR A 450 -14.30 7.00 8.09
CA TYR A 450 -13.00 7.62 7.78
C TYR A 450 -13.07 9.14 7.58
N ARG A 451 -14.26 9.72 7.32
CA ARG A 451 -14.41 11.13 6.96
C ARG A 451 -13.92 12.08 8.06
N PRO A 452 -14.25 11.89 9.34
CA PRO A 452 -13.76 12.76 10.40
C PRO A 452 -12.24 12.75 10.55
N LEU A 453 -11.61 11.58 10.39
CA LEU A 453 -10.15 11.50 10.42
C LEU A 453 -9.54 12.29 9.25
N ALA A 454 -10.09 12.15 8.04
CA ALA A 454 -9.65 12.93 6.87
C ALA A 454 -9.82 14.45 7.08
N THR A 455 -10.94 14.88 7.66
CA THR A 455 -11.17 16.28 8.04
C THR A 455 -10.13 16.78 9.03
N ALA A 456 -9.85 16.02 10.10
CA ALA A 456 -8.85 16.39 11.10
C ALA A 456 -7.44 16.48 10.50
N VAL A 457 -7.06 15.53 9.65
CA VAL A 457 -5.78 15.53 8.94
C VAL A 457 -5.65 16.77 8.05
N GLY A 458 -6.70 17.17 7.33
CA GLY A 458 -6.70 18.37 6.50
C GLY A 458 -6.58 19.69 7.29
N LEU A 459 -6.77 19.65 8.60
CA LEU A 459 -6.69 20.82 9.47
C LEU A 459 -5.33 20.97 10.16
N ILE A 460 -4.38 20.05 10.02
CA ILE A 460 -3.06 20.15 10.66
C ILE A 460 -1.96 20.36 9.61
N ASP A 461 -0.96 21.19 9.90
CA ASP A 461 0.22 21.34 9.06
C ASP A 461 1.25 20.26 9.41
N TRP A 462 1.23 19.17 8.63
CA TRP A 462 2.13 18.03 8.79
C TRP A 462 3.57 18.28 8.31
N ARG A 463 3.89 19.50 7.81
CA ARG A 463 5.27 19.92 7.52
C ARG A 463 5.99 20.47 8.75
N ASP A 464 5.26 20.67 9.85
CA ASP A 464 5.84 21.06 11.13
C ASP A 464 6.78 19.96 11.65
N ARG A 465 8.06 20.30 11.76
CA ARG A 465 9.12 19.36 12.17
C ARG A 465 9.12 19.10 13.68
N GLU A 466 8.44 19.95 14.44
CA GLU A 466 8.30 19.81 15.90
C GLU A 466 7.04 19.03 16.27
N LEU A 467 6.19 18.71 15.29
CA LEU A 467 4.98 17.91 15.48
C LEU A 467 5.36 16.47 15.86
N SER A 468 4.94 16.05 17.05
CA SER A 468 5.25 14.74 17.61
C SER A 468 4.04 14.12 18.30
N PRO A 469 3.93 12.79 18.35
CA PRO A 469 2.83 12.15 19.05
C PRO A 469 2.97 12.39 20.56
N LEU A 470 1.83 12.55 21.24
CA LEU A 470 1.79 12.64 22.68
C LEU A 470 2.19 11.28 23.31
N PRO A 471 2.89 11.28 24.45
CA PRO A 471 3.09 10.07 25.23
C PRO A 471 1.73 9.52 25.66
N ALA A 472 1.32 8.40 25.08
CA ALA A 472 0.05 7.77 25.41
C ALA A 472 0.14 7.14 26.81
N ALA A 473 -0.67 7.64 27.76
CA ALA A 473 -0.75 7.05 29.09
C ALA A 473 -1.43 5.67 29.02
N GLU A 474 -0.74 4.62 29.45
CA GLU A 474 -1.29 3.25 29.55
C GLU A 474 -2.22 3.07 30.77
N ARG A 475 -2.19 4.01 31.72
CA ARG A 475 -2.90 3.93 33.00
C ARG A 475 -3.60 5.24 33.33
N GLY A 476 -4.70 5.14 34.07
CA GLY A 476 -5.53 6.28 34.46
C GLY A 476 -6.97 6.12 33.95
N THR A 477 -7.84 7.04 34.32
CA THR A 477 -9.25 7.06 33.89
C THR A 477 -9.44 7.74 32.53
N LEU A 478 -8.51 8.63 32.16
CA LEU A 478 -8.47 9.34 30.88
C LEU A 478 -7.07 9.17 30.29
N ARG A 479 -6.99 8.86 29.00
CA ARG A 479 -5.77 8.98 28.18
C ARG A 479 -6.01 10.03 27.10
N VAL A 480 -4.96 10.76 26.73
CA VAL A 480 -5.01 11.71 25.62
C VAL A 480 -4.04 11.22 24.56
N LEU A 481 -4.59 10.82 23.41
CA LEU A 481 -3.83 10.45 22.22
C LEU A 481 -3.75 11.68 21.32
N GLY A 482 -2.74 11.80 20.47
CA GLY A 482 -2.67 12.97 19.61
C GLY A 482 -1.31 13.32 19.07
N TRP A 483 -1.28 14.34 18.24
CA TRP A 483 -0.08 15.00 17.73
C TRP A 483 -0.02 16.43 18.28
N GLN A 484 1.17 16.87 18.69
CA GLN A 484 1.39 18.19 19.26
C GLN A 484 2.67 18.81 18.71
N GLY A 485 2.59 20.07 18.32
CA GLY A 485 3.72 20.95 18.05
C GLY A 485 3.49 22.30 18.74
N PRO A 486 4.47 23.22 18.74
CA PRO A 486 4.32 24.49 19.45
C PRO A 486 3.15 25.34 18.95
N GLY A 487 2.82 25.26 17.66
CA GLY A 487 1.77 26.07 17.03
C GLY A 487 0.41 25.39 16.89
N GLN A 488 0.31 24.09 17.14
CA GLN A 488 -0.89 23.31 16.80
C GLN A 488 -0.96 21.99 17.57
N ALA A 489 -2.18 21.45 17.71
CA ALA A 489 -2.36 20.10 18.22
C ALA A 489 -3.63 19.45 17.67
N LEU A 490 -3.59 18.13 17.52
CA LEU A 490 -4.74 17.25 17.29
C LEU A 490 -4.80 16.26 18.44
N LEU A 491 -5.86 16.32 19.24
CA LEU A 491 -5.99 15.53 20.47
C LEU A 491 -7.26 14.69 20.43
N TRP A 492 -7.19 13.49 20.98
CA TRP A 492 -8.34 12.68 21.32
C TRP A 492 -8.27 12.31 22.81
N PRO A 493 -9.07 12.97 23.66
CA PRO A 493 -9.31 12.54 25.02
C PRO A 493 -10.21 11.29 25.01
N GLN A 494 -9.70 10.17 25.51
CA GLN A 494 -10.39 8.88 25.51
C GLN A 494 -10.43 8.32 26.94
N ALA A 495 -11.63 8.00 27.43
CA ALA A 495 -11.77 7.37 28.74
C ALA A 495 -11.32 5.91 28.66
N THR A 496 -10.47 5.46 29.57
CA THR A 496 -9.87 4.11 29.45
C THR A 496 -10.89 2.98 29.63
N SER A 497 -12.01 3.24 30.28
CA SER A 497 -13.15 2.32 30.39
C SER A 497 -14.04 2.28 29.15
N ASP A 498 -13.79 3.14 28.16
CA ASP A 498 -14.57 3.28 26.95
C ASP A 498 -14.14 2.29 25.86
N THR A 499 -14.40 1.02 26.13
CA THR A 499 -13.93 -0.08 25.29
C THR A 499 -15.07 -0.68 24.47
N TRP A 500 -14.73 -1.24 23.31
CA TRP A 500 -15.67 -2.05 22.52
C TRP A 500 -16.30 -3.16 23.38
N TYR A 501 -15.53 -3.78 24.27
CA TYR A 501 -16.00 -4.87 25.12
C TYR A 501 -17.05 -4.37 26.14
N ALA A 502 -16.76 -3.27 26.84
CA ALA A 502 -17.71 -2.70 27.79
C ALA A 502 -19.02 -2.29 27.09
N SER A 503 -18.94 -1.69 25.91
CA SER A 503 -20.12 -1.24 25.16
C SER A 503 -20.90 -2.38 24.53
N LEU A 504 -20.24 -3.27 23.79
CA LEU A 504 -20.89 -4.25 22.92
C LEU A 504 -21.11 -5.60 23.60
N MET A 505 -20.21 -6.02 24.50
CA MET A 505 -20.32 -7.31 25.20
C MET A 505 -21.03 -7.17 26.55
N GLU A 506 -20.70 -6.13 27.32
CA GLU A 506 -21.29 -5.92 28.65
C GLU A 506 -22.54 -5.03 28.63
N GLY A 507 -22.85 -4.40 27.49
CA GLY A 507 -24.00 -3.50 27.35
C GLY A 507 -23.91 -2.24 28.20
N ARG A 508 -22.71 -1.83 28.60
CA ARG A 508 -22.50 -0.62 29.40
C ARG A 508 -22.60 0.60 28.48
N GLY A 509 -23.31 1.63 28.92
CA GLY A 509 -23.29 2.91 28.23
C GLY A 509 -21.88 3.53 28.18
N ARG A 510 -21.65 4.42 27.20
CA ARG A 510 -20.40 5.17 27.08
C ARG A 510 -20.12 5.92 28.40
N PRO A 511 -18.88 5.91 28.93
CA PRO A 511 -18.58 6.52 30.21
C PRO A 511 -18.78 8.03 30.17
N GLN A 512 -19.12 8.59 31.33
CA GLN A 512 -19.22 10.04 31.54
C GLN A 512 -18.44 10.42 32.79
N PHE A 513 -17.61 11.45 32.70
CA PHE A 513 -17.00 12.06 33.87
C PHE A 513 -17.99 13.01 34.54
N PRO A 514 -18.09 12.99 35.88
CA PRO A 514 -19.05 13.83 36.61
C PRO A 514 -18.75 15.33 36.51
N ARG A 515 -17.54 15.69 36.08
CA ARG A 515 -17.07 17.06 35.86
C ARG A 515 -16.09 17.08 34.68
N PRO A 516 -15.94 18.21 33.96
CA PRO A 516 -14.88 18.38 32.98
C PRO A 516 -13.51 18.04 33.56
N VAL A 517 -12.70 17.32 32.79
CA VAL A 517 -11.35 16.92 33.21
C VAL A 517 -10.35 17.97 32.73
N LYS A 518 -9.52 18.49 33.63
CA LYS A 518 -8.47 19.44 33.28
C LYS A 518 -7.23 18.70 32.80
N ILE A 519 -6.77 19.03 31.61
CA ILE A 519 -5.47 18.59 31.08
C ILE A 519 -4.59 19.82 30.84
N THR A 520 -3.29 19.62 30.69
CA THR A 520 -2.36 20.70 30.35
C THR A 520 -1.39 20.20 29.31
N LEU A 521 -1.40 20.82 28.12
CA LEU A 521 -0.36 20.60 27.13
C LEU A 521 0.89 21.38 27.52
N ILE A 522 2.06 20.79 27.26
CA ILE A 522 3.37 21.36 27.59
C ILE A 522 4.17 21.51 26.31
N GLY A 523 4.88 22.63 26.14
CA GLY A 523 5.66 22.89 24.93
C GLY A 523 4.85 23.59 23.84
N MET A 524 3.70 24.18 24.19
CA MET A 524 2.97 25.07 23.30
C MET A 524 3.72 26.40 23.18
N ARG A 525 3.54 27.13 22.07
CA ARG A 525 4.07 28.49 21.89
C ARG A 525 3.69 29.34 23.10
N ALA A 526 4.67 29.94 23.77
CA ALA A 526 4.44 30.71 25.00
C ALA A 526 3.65 32.00 24.75
N ASN A 527 2.84 32.41 25.74
CA ASN A 527 2.00 33.62 25.70
C ASN A 527 1.11 33.74 24.44
N ALA A 528 0.65 32.62 23.91
CA ALA A 528 -0.11 32.55 22.68
C ALA A 528 -1.58 32.21 22.94
N ARG A 529 -2.43 32.72 22.06
CA ARG A 529 -3.86 32.38 22.00
C ARG A 529 -4.04 31.26 20.97
N PHE A 530 -4.79 30.22 21.34
CA PHE A 530 -5.09 29.09 20.49
C PHE A 530 -6.58 29.06 20.17
N ALA A 531 -6.92 29.02 18.88
CA ALA A 531 -8.26 28.62 18.45
C ALA A 531 -8.45 27.14 18.79
N VAL A 532 -9.56 26.82 19.45
CA VAL A 532 -9.92 25.43 19.79
C VAL A 532 -11.19 25.05 19.06
N GLN A 533 -11.19 23.90 18.40
CA GLN A 533 -12.36 23.34 17.73
C GLN A 533 -12.55 21.89 18.18
N ARG A 534 -13.81 21.49 18.40
CA ARG A 534 -14.21 20.11 18.62
C ARG A 534 -14.70 19.53 17.30
N LEU A 535 -14.11 18.44 16.85
CA LEU A 535 -14.58 17.65 15.72
C LEU A 535 -15.24 16.38 16.24
N ASP A 536 -16.51 16.19 15.93
CA ASP A 536 -17.21 14.93 16.19
C ASP A 536 -16.75 13.85 15.20
N MET A 537 -16.39 12.68 15.72
CA MET A 537 -15.82 11.57 14.95
C MET A 537 -16.89 10.69 14.29
N VAL A 538 -18.17 10.95 14.50
CA VAL A 538 -19.29 10.20 13.90
C VAL A 538 -19.95 11.03 12.81
N ASP A 539 -20.41 12.24 13.13
CA ASP A 539 -21.18 13.08 12.20
C ASP A 539 -20.32 14.11 11.43
N ASN A 540 -19.02 14.18 11.72
CA ASN A 540 -18.06 15.10 11.12
C ASN A 540 -18.34 16.59 11.41
N ALA A 541 -19.13 16.90 12.45
CA ALA A 541 -19.41 18.27 12.83
C ALA A 541 -18.19 18.94 13.48
N LEU A 542 -17.83 20.13 12.99
CA LEU A 542 -16.74 20.95 13.53
C LEU A 542 -17.31 22.16 14.28
N VAL A 543 -17.18 22.15 15.61
CA VAL A 543 -17.74 23.17 16.50
C VAL A 543 -16.62 24.00 17.14
N PRO A 544 -16.60 25.33 16.98
CA PRO A 544 -15.65 26.18 17.68
C PRO A 544 -15.93 26.17 19.20
N LEU A 545 -14.87 26.07 19.99
CA LEU A 545 -14.91 26.20 21.44
C LEU A 545 -14.30 27.53 21.88
N ALA A 546 -14.31 27.79 23.19
CA ALA A 546 -13.57 28.92 23.75
C ALA A 546 -12.07 28.77 23.45
N ASP A 547 -11.44 29.87 23.08
CA ASP A 547 -10.00 29.89 22.85
C ASP A 547 -9.23 29.61 24.14
N ALA A 548 -8.08 28.97 24.01
CA ALA A 548 -7.20 28.64 25.12
C ALA A 548 -5.93 29.52 25.08
N HIS A 549 -5.33 29.75 26.26
CA HIS A 549 -4.17 30.63 26.40
C HIS A 549 -3.01 29.90 27.07
N SER A 550 -1.85 29.90 26.42
CA SER A 550 -0.63 29.37 27.01
C SER A 550 0.03 30.41 27.91
N ASP A 551 0.65 29.95 28.99
CA ASP A 551 1.45 30.82 29.85
C ASP A 551 2.84 31.11 29.26
N GLY A 552 3.65 31.88 30.00
CA GLY A 552 5.03 32.22 29.60
C GLY A 552 5.98 31.02 29.53
N ASN A 553 5.59 29.86 30.06
CA ASN A 553 6.35 28.61 30.01
C ASN A 553 5.79 27.64 28.96
N GLY A 554 4.84 28.08 28.11
CA GLY A 554 4.25 27.23 27.07
C GLY A 554 3.31 26.15 27.63
N ARG A 555 2.74 26.36 28.82
CA ARG A 555 1.73 25.46 29.40
C ARG A 555 0.35 25.95 28.98
N LEU A 556 -0.42 25.08 28.33
CA LEU A 556 -1.77 25.38 27.85
C LEU A 556 -2.80 24.52 28.60
N PRO A 557 -3.49 25.06 29.62
CA PRO A 557 -4.57 24.35 30.29
C PRO A 557 -5.78 24.22 29.34
N LEU A 558 -6.38 23.04 29.32
CA LEU A 558 -7.59 22.74 28.55
C LEU A 558 -8.60 22.02 29.45
N GLU A 559 -9.88 22.26 29.20
CA GLU A 559 -10.96 21.48 29.80
C GLU A 559 -11.48 20.49 28.77
N VAL A 560 -11.39 19.21 29.11
CA VAL A 560 -11.96 18.10 28.36
C VAL A 560 -13.41 17.94 28.83
N PRO A 561 -14.39 18.07 27.94
CA PRO A 561 -15.77 17.77 28.24
C PRO A 561 -15.96 16.42 28.95
N GLY A 562 -16.89 16.36 29.90
CA GLY A 562 -17.13 15.14 30.69
C GLY A 562 -17.86 14.04 29.91
N ASP A 563 -18.45 14.37 28.75
CA ASP A 563 -18.94 13.38 27.80
C ASP A 563 -17.74 12.74 27.09
N CYS A 564 -17.39 11.50 27.41
CA CYS A 564 -16.33 10.75 26.75
C CYS A 564 -16.72 10.31 25.33
N GLY A 565 -17.43 11.17 24.60
CA GLY A 565 -17.88 10.90 23.25
C GLY A 565 -16.72 10.77 22.27
N ASP A 566 -17.01 10.27 21.07
CA ASP A 566 -16.03 10.18 20.00
C ASP A 566 -15.84 11.57 19.37
N TYR A 567 -14.92 12.36 19.92
CA TYR A 567 -14.53 13.66 19.37
C TYR A 567 -13.03 13.90 19.46
N ALA A 568 -12.50 14.70 18.55
CA ALA A 568 -11.15 15.23 18.59
C ALA A 568 -11.15 16.74 18.91
N LEU A 569 -10.10 17.22 19.55
CA LEU A 569 -9.82 18.65 19.70
C LEU A 569 -8.73 19.05 18.71
N ILE A 570 -8.96 20.14 17.99
CA ILE A 570 -8.03 20.72 17.04
C ILE A 570 -7.66 22.11 17.55
N LEU A 571 -6.36 22.35 17.71
CA LEU A 571 -5.81 23.57 18.24
C LEU A 571 -4.89 24.24 17.22
N LYS A 572 -5.03 25.55 17.04
CA LYS A 572 -4.15 26.36 16.20
C LYS A 572 -3.80 27.68 16.87
N ALA A 573 -2.51 28.00 16.94
CA ALA A 573 -2.06 29.31 17.38
C ALA A 573 -2.60 30.40 16.44
N ARG A 574 -3.11 31.48 17.03
CA ARG A 574 -3.55 32.68 16.32
C ARG A 574 -2.44 33.72 16.25
#